data_AF-I0L5C4-F1
#
_entry.id   AF-I0L5C4-F1
#
_cell.length_a   1.000
_cell.length_b   1.000
_cell.length_c   1.000
_cell.angle_alpha   90.00
_cell.angle_beta   90.00
_cell.angle_gamma   90.00
#
_symmetry.space_group_name_H-M   'P 1'
#
loop_
_entity.id
_entity.type
_entity.pdbx_description
1 polymer ?
#
loop_
_entity_poly.entity_id
_entity_poly.type
_entity_poly.pdbx_seq_one_letter_code
_entity_poly.pdbx_strand_id
1 'polypeptide(L)'
;MDFVDQVLVRLADPGTRSAVFDDASLAHLVEAAYDTEAMPVAPPYAAVFDELTLGFAAAPATLAEGEWLGSGGTTRTELRVRLHGLGGSALRIDALWRGSLVVRTSLARDRVEDLDVAVPAFDVDPQIIADLGALPTDPALLETERRTRLVARLRAGLHQPAAFTDAHLDRLLAGVGAANAGDLVARMRGQTAGATVRLRYADPPAAPPTPRPLPFAAAVLIRDRGFSLADLLVETRLVRARAEELGLETPAPDDVRRRHRVVAVWVVPVETFDDDGWPGGDAGTAGQKRAARFARAGQWLARSGIGLAALTT
;
A
#
# COMPACT_ATOMS: atom_id res chain seq x y z
N MET A 1 -3.53 25.18 34.57
CA MET A 1 -4.06 24.29 33.52
C MET A 1 -2.86 23.88 32.69
N ASP A 2 -2.51 22.61 32.71
CA ASP A 2 -1.35 22.10 31.96
C ASP A 2 -1.67 21.98 30.46
N PHE A 3 -0.67 21.69 29.64
CA PHE A 3 -0.85 21.59 28.18
C PHE A 3 -1.89 20.52 27.80
N VAL A 4 -1.88 19.38 28.50
CA VAL A 4 -2.78 18.25 28.22
C VAL A 4 -4.24 18.67 28.42
N ASP A 5 -4.54 19.27 29.56
CA ASP A 5 -5.88 19.78 29.88
C ASP A 5 -6.35 20.80 28.85
N GLN A 6 -5.48 21.73 28.43
CA GLN A 6 -5.84 22.75 27.44
C GLN A 6 -6.23 22.14 26.10
N VAL A 7 -5.46 21.16 25.61
CA VAL A 7 -5.76 20.48 24.34
C VAL A 7 -7.04 19.66 24.47
N LEU A 8 -7.25 18.94 25.58
CA LEU A 8 -8.48 18.18 25.83
C LEU A 8 -9.71 19.08 25.82
N VAL A 9 -9.64 20.27 26.44
CA VAL A 9 -10.75 21.24 26.43
C VAL A 9 -11.00 21.77 25.01
N ARG A 10 -9.97 22.10 24.23
CA ARG A 10 -10.13 22.51 22.82
C ARG A 10 -10.73 21.39 21.96
N LEU A 11 -10.35 20.14 22.20
CA LEU A 11 -10.92 18.99 21.49
C LEU A 11 -12.38 18.73 21.88
N ALA A 12 -12.75 18.97 23.15
CA ALA A 12 -14.10 18.80 23.66
C ALA A 12 -15.10 19.77 23.01
N ASP A 13 -14.66 20.99 22.73
CA ASP A 13 -15.50 22.04 22.15
C ASP A 13 -15.49 21.99 20.60
N PRO A 14 -16.65 21.75 19.94
CA PRO A 14 -16.75 21.74 18.48
C PRO A 14 -16.30 23.05 17.81
N GLY A 15 -16.41 24.20 18.49
CA GLY A 15 -16.01 25.50 17.94
C GLY A 15 -14.51 25.72 17.90
N THR A 16 -13.73 24.99 18.70
CA THR A 16 -12.29 25.19 18.84
C THR A 16 -11.46 23.96 18.43
N ARG A 17 -12.07 22.78 18.27
CA ARG A 17 -11.34 21.55 17.92
C ARG A 17 -10.56 21.61 16.61
N SER A 18 -11.06 22.32 15.60
CA SER A 18 -10.36 22.46 14.33
C SER A 18 -9.06 23.25 14.49
N ALA A 19 -8.94 24.11 15.50
CA ALA A 19 -7.73 24.86 15.79
C ALA A 19 -6.61 24.00 16.42
N VAL A 20 -6.91 22.74 16.80
CA VAL A 20 -5.89 21.78 17.26
C VAL A 20 -5.05 21.26 16.09
N PHE A 21 -5.59 21.27 14.87
CA PHE A 21 -4.95 20.73 13.68
C PHE A 21 -4.88 21.80 12.58
N ASP A 22 -3.72 22.43 12.44
CA ASP A 22 -3.44 23.33 11.32
C ASP A 22 -3.19 22.53 10.01
N ASP A 23 -3.06 23.25 8.89
CA ASP A 23 -2.91 22.62 7.58
C ASP A 23 -1.67 21.71 7.50
N ALA A 24 -0.56 22.08 8.15
CA ALA A 24 0.65 21.27 8.20
C ALA A 24 0.46 19.99 9.04
N SER A 25 -0.21 20.08 10.18
CA SER A 25 -0.57 18.93 11.01
C SER A 25 -1.49 17.99 10.24
N LEU A 26 -2.50 18.53 9.55
CA LEU A 26 -3.42 17.74 8.72
C LEU A 26 -2.69 17.05 7.56
N ALA A 27 -1.71 17.71 6.94
CA ALA A 27 -0.85 17.07 5.94
C ALA A 27 -0.12 15.85 6.51
N HIS A 28 0.48 15.97 7.70
CA HIS A 28 1.13 14.82 8.37
C HIS A 28 0.15 13.69 8.68
N LEU A 29 -1.09 14.02 9.07
CA LEU A 29 -2.14 13.02 9.32
C LEU A 29 -2.55 12.29 8.03
N VAL A 30 -2.65 13.02 6.91
CA VAL A 30 -2.95 12.45 5.60
C VAL A 30 -1.82 11.53 5.14
N GLU A 31 -0.56 11.96 5.26
CA GLU A 31 0.62 11.13 4.95
C GLU A 31 0.70 9.88 5.83
N ALA A 32 0.30 9.99 7.09
CA ALA A 32 0.27 8.85 8.01
C ALA A 32 -0.86 7.85 7.68
N ALA A 33 -2.01 8.31 7.20
CA ALA A 33 -3.15 7.44 6.91
C ALA A 33 -3.09 6.81 5.51
N TYR A 34 -2.67 7.57 4.50
CA TYR A 34 -2.84 7.22 3.09
C TYR A 34 -1.53 7.13 2.33
N ASP A 35 -1.56 6.36 1.24
CA ASP A 35 -0.47 6.36 0.29
C ASP A 35 -0.60 7.51 -0.69
N THR A 36 -0.02 8.66 -0.33
CA THR A 36 -0.07 9.89 -1.11
C THR A 36 0.75 9.85 -2.40
N GLU A 37 1.66 8.88 -2.54
CA GLU A 37 2.38 8.62 -3.79
C GLU A 37 1.47 7.95 -4.82
N ALA A 38 0.68 6.95 -4.39
CA ALA A 38 -0.28 6.27 -5.23
C ALA A 38 -1.58 7.07 -5.43
N MET A 39 -1.93 7.92 -4.48
CA MET A 39 -3.11 8.78 -4.50
C MET A 39 -2.70 10.22 -4.16
N PRO A 40 -2.25 11.02 -5.17
CA PRO A 40 -1.90 12.40 -4.94
C PRO A 40 -3.05 13.19 -4.33
N VAL A 41 -2.75 13.86 -3.22
CA VAL A 41 -3.65 14.70 -2.43
C VAL A 41 -3.08 16.11 -2.35
N ALA A 42 -3.94 17.11 -2.29
CA ALA A 42 -3.55 18.51 -2.21
C ALA A 42 -4.37 19.27 -1.15
N PRO A 43 -3.82 20.38 -0.62
CA PRO A 43 -4.54 21.29 0.28
C PRO A 43 -5.68 22.03 -0.47
N PRO A 44 -6.58 22.71 0.27
CA PRO A 44 -6.65 22.81 1.73
C PRO A 44 -7.10 21.50 2.37
N TYR A 45 -6.52 21.18 3.52
CA TYR A 45 -6.95 20.06 4.34
C TYR A 45 -7.98 20.51 5.38
N ALA A 46 -8.95 19.65 5.70
CA ALA A 46 -9.86 19.89 6.82
C ALA A 46 -10.17 18.59 7.58
N ALA A 47 -10.34 18.70 8.90
CA ALA A 47 -10.76 17.60 9.75
C ALA A 47 -12.27 17.63 9.99
N VAL A 48 -12.91 16.48 9.83
CA VAL A 48 -14.32 16.23 10.17
C VAL A 48 -14.36 15.18 11.26
N PHE A 49 -15.04 15.50 12.36
CA PHE A 49 -15.13 14.67 13.55
C PHE A 49 -16.56 14.14 13.68
N ASP A 50 -16.81 12.96 13.13
CA ASP A 50 -18.12 12.30 13.22
C ASP A 50 -18.33 11.72 14.63
N GLU A 51 -17.28 11.14 15.21
CA GLU A 51 -17.21 10.64 16.58
C GLU A 51 -15.90 11.07 17.23
N LEU A 52 -15.98 11.72 18.40
CA LEU A 52 -14.81 12.02 19.24
C LEU A 52 -15.10 11.62 20.68
N THR A 53 -14.31 10.68 21.21
CA THR A 53 -14.42 10.20 22.59
C THR A 53 -13.17 10.57 23.36
N LEU A 54 -13.29 11.40 24.40
CA LEU A 54 -12.17 11.81 25.24
C LEU A 54 -11.92 10.80 26.37
N GLY A 55 -10.66 10.62 26.76
CA GLY A 55 -10.27 9.78 27.89
C GLY A 55 -10.60 8.30 27.69
N PHE A 56 -10.39 7.78 26.48
CA PHE A 56 -10.66 6.40 26.17
C PHE A 56 -9.65 5.48 26.88
N ALA A 57 -10.16 4.63 27.77
CA ALA A 57 -9.35 3.64 28.47
C ALA A 57 -9.66 2.24 27.93
N ALA A 58 -8.68 1.61 27.29
CA ALA A 58 -8.81 0.22 26.87
C ALA A 58 -8.54 -0.71 28.05
N ALA A 59 -9.46 -1.63 28.32
CA ALA A 59 -9.23 -2.67 29.32
C ALA A 59 -7.96 -3.46 28.96
N PRO A 60 -7.08 -3.76 29.94
CA PRO A 60 -5.85 -4.48 29.70
C PRO A 60 -6.17 -5.85 29.10
N ALA A 61 -5.45 -6.23 28.04
CA ALA A 61 -5.55 -7.56 27.47
C ALA A 61 -4.76 -8.54 28.36
N THR A 62 -5.44 -9.57 28.85
CA THR A 62 -4.77 -10.69 29.53
C THR A 62 -4.62 -11.82 28.53
N LEU A 63 -3.39 -12.22 28.23
CA LEU A 63 -3.12 -13.40 27.41
C LEU A 63 -3.07 -14.62 28.33
N ALA A 64 -3.92 -15.61 28.07
CA ALA A 64 -3.92 -16.89 28.76
C ALA A 64 -3.36 -17.97 27.84
N GLU A 65 -2.14 -18.44 28.13
CA GLU A 65 -1.53 -19.56 27.42
C GLU A 65 -1.76 -20.85 28.21
N GLY A 66 -2.40 -21.85 27.61
CA GLY A 66 -2.67 -23.14 28.23
C GLY A 66 -1.85 -24.24 27.58
N GLU A 67 -1.09 -24.99 28.38
CA GLU A 67 -0.42 -26.22 27.95
C GLU A 67 -1.11 -27.44 28.56
N TRP A 68 -1.47 -28.40 27.72
CA TRP A 68 -2.07 -29.68 28.12
C TRP A 68 -0.99 -30.75 28.13
N LEU A 69 -0.65 -31.26 29.31
CA LEU A 69 0.36 -32.29 29.47
C LEU A 69 -0.28 -33.60 29.94
N GLY A 70 0.00 -34.69 29.22
CA GLY A 70 -0.27 -36.04 29.71
C GLY A 70 0.69 -36.36 30.84
N SER A 71 0.22 -36.37 32.08
CA SER A 71 1.05 -36.74 33.24
C SER A 71 1.04 -38.26 33.39
N GLY A 72 2.19 -38.87 33.64
CA GLY A 72 2.38 -40.34 33.64
C GLY A 72 1.41 -41.09 34.56
N GLY A 73 0.33 -41.59 33.96
CA GLY A 73 -0.75 -42.35 34.59
C GLY A 73 -1.99 -42.27 33.70
N THR A 74 -2.68 -43.39 33.46
CA THR A 74 -3.76 -43.54 32.45
C THR A 74 -5.00 -42.65 32.65
N THR A 75 -5.01 -41.76 33.65
CA THR A 75 -6.18 -40.95 34.01
C THR A 75 -5.89 -39.51 34.41
N ARG A 76 -4.63 -39.03 34.37
CA ARG A 76 -4.31 -37.69 34.88
C ARG A 76 -3.81 -36.74 33.79
N THR A 77 -4.62 -35.71 33.54
CA THR A 77 -4.29 -34.60 32.64
C THR A 77 -3.95 -33.37 33.49
N GLU A 78 -2.81 -32.74 33.23
CA GLU A 78 -2.46 -31.44 33.84
C GLU A 78 -2.68 -30.34 32.81
N LEU A 79 -3.47 -29.32 33.19
CA LEU A 79 -3.59 -28.07 32.46
C LEU A 79 -2.74 -27.02 33.19
N ARG A 80 -1.72 -26.51 32.51
CA ARG A 80 -0.93 -25.37 33.00
C ARG A 80 -1.35 -24.13 32.25
N VAL A 81 -1.96 -23.18 32.96
CA VAL A 81 -2.30 -21.85 32.40
C VAL A 81 -1.29 -20.82 32.87
N ARG A 82 -0.61 -20.15 31.94
CA ARG A 82 0.20 -18.96 32.20
C ARG A 82 -0.61 -17.74 31.78
N LEU A 83 -0.82 -16.83 32.73
CA LEU A 83 -1.49 -15.56 32.49
C LEU A 83 -0.44 -14.47 32.37
N HIS A 84 -0.38 -13.82 31.23
CA HIS A 84 0.47 -12.65 30.98
C HIS A 84 -0.39 -11.38 30.97
N GLY A 85 0.13 -10.28 31.51
CA GLY A 85 -0.55 -8.98 31.46
C GLY A 85 -1.58 -8.72 32.57
N LEU A 86 -1.63 -9.54 33.62
CA LEU A 86 -2.45 -9.24 34.80
C LEU A 86 -1.88 -8.02 35.56
N GLY A 87 -2.74 -7.02 35.80
CA GLY A 87 -2.40 -5.86 36.64
C GLY A 87 -1.68 -4.71 35.93
N GLY A 88 -1.58 -4.71 34.59
CA GLY A 88 -1.14 -3.54 33.84
C GLY A 88 -2.15 -2.38 33.97
N SER A 89 -1.67 -1.14 34.04
CA SER A 89 -2.56 0.03 33.95
C SER A 89 -3.29 0.00 32.61
N ALA A 90 -4.57 0.39 32.61
CA ALA A 90 -5.33 0.54 31.37
C ALA A 90 -4.56 1.43 30.38
N LEU A 91 -4.52 1.01 29.11
CA LEU A 91 -3.89 1.82 28.08
C LEU A 91 -4.73 3.08 27.89
N ARG A 92 -4.13 4.23 28.20
CA ARG A 92 -4.80 5.53 28.15
C ARG A 92 -4.62 6.14 26.77
N ILE A 93 -5.73 6.36 26.09
CA ILE A 93 -5.82 7.13 24.86
C ILE A 93 -6.52 8.44 25.22
N ASP A 94 -5.88 9.58 24.98
CA ASP A 94 -6.40 10.86 25.43
C ASP A 94 -7.66 11.27 24.64
N ALA A 95 -7.72 10.94 23.35
CA ALA A 95 -8.94 10.99 22.57
C ALA A 95 -8.97 9.94 21.45
N LEU A 96 -10.15 9.41 21.14
CA LEU A 96 -10.41 8.59 19.96
C LEU A 96 -11.21 9.41 18.96
N TRP A 97 -10.70 9.58 17.75
CA TRP A 97 -11.36 10.29 16.65
C TRP A 97 -11.71 9.30 15.55
N ARG A 98 -12.99 9.26 15.17
CA ARG A 98 -13.46 8.64 13.93
C ARG A 98 -14.20 9.68 13.11
N GLY A 99 -13.88 9.76 11.83
CA GLY A 99 -14.51 10.73 10.95
C GLY A 99 -13.84 10.75 9.59
N SER A 100 -13.53 11.95 9.10
CA SER A 100 -12.92 12.11 7.77
C SER A 100 -11.86 13.20 7.73
N LEU A 101 -10.87 13.02 6.86
CA LEU A 101 -9.98 14.07 6.39
C LEU A 101 -10.47 14.52 5.00
N VAL A 102 -10.88 15.77 4.88
CA VAL A 102 -11.23 16.36 3.58
C VAL A 102 -9.94 16.81 2.92
N VAL A 103 -9.67 16.22 1.75
CA VAL A 103 -8.50 16.52 0.92
C VAL A 103 -8.97 16.83 -0.49
N ARG A 104 -8.11 17.40 -1.35
CA ARG A 104 -8.39 17.46 -2.79
C ARG A 104 -7.66 16.35 -3.53
N THR A 105 -8.38 15.54 -4.30
CA THR A 105 -7.77 14.50 -5.14
C THR A 105 -8.01 14.79 -6.62
N SER A 106 -7.03 14.43 -7.46
CA SER A 106 -7.21 14.31 -8.90
C SER A 106 -7.22 12.83 -9.24
N LEU A 107 -8.38 12.27 -9.57
CA LEU A 107 -8.45 10.91 -10.13
C LEU A 107 -7.92 10.98 -11.56
N ALA A 108 -6.63 10.70 -11.73
CA ALA A 108 -6.08 10.38 -13.03
C ALA A 108 -6.69 9.04 -13.46
N ARG A 109 -7.77 9.09 -14.23
CA ARG A 109 -8.29 7.90 -14.93
C ARG A 109 -7.56 7.82 -16.25
N ASP A 110 -6.53 6.99 -16.30
CA ASP A 110 -5.83 6.70 -17.54
C ASP A 110 -6.83 6.08 -18.53
N ARG A 111 -6.98 6.72 -19.69
CA ARG A 111 -7.82 6.19 -20.76
C ARG A 111 -6.94 5.25 -21.59
N VAL A 112 -7.36 4.00 -21.77
CA VAL A 112 -6.74 3.12 -22.75
C VAL A 112 -6.92 3.75 -24.13
N GLU A 113 -5.81 4.14 -24.74
CA GLU A 113 -5.76 4.77 -26.06
C GLU A 113 -5.71 3.72 -27.16
N ASP A 114 -4.95 2.65 -26.92
CA ASP A 114 -4.72 1.59 -27.89
C ASP A 114 -4.64 0.22 -27.20
N LEU A 115 -5.21 -0.77 -27.87
CA LEU A 115 -5.24 -2.16 -27.45
C LEU A 115 -4.75 -2.99 -28.63
N ASP A 116 -3.49 -3.45 -28.56
CA ASP A 116 -2.94 -4.36 -29.54
C ASP A 116 -2.99 -5.80 -29.00
N VAL A 117 -3.66 -6.68 -29.73
CA VAL A 117 -3.82 -8.09 -29.37
C VAL A 117 -3.13 -8.93 -30.43
N ALA A 118 -1.93 -9.40 -30.11
CA ALA A 118 -1.17 -10.28 -30.98
C ALA A 118 -1.41 -11.74 -30.58
N VAL A 119 -2.09 -12.49 -31.44
CA VAL A 119 -2.17 -13.96 -31.33
C VAL A 119 -1.01 -14.55 -32.14
N PRO A 120 -0.11 -15.33 -31.54
CA PRO A 120 0.94 -15.99 -32.31
C PRO A 120 0.31 -17.01 -33.27
N ALA A 121 0.30 -16.70 -34.56
CA ALA A 121 -0.11 -17.63 -35.60
C ALA A 121 1.05 -18.59 -35.91
N PHE A 122 0.81 -19.88 -35.68
CA PHE A 122 1.74 -20.95 -36.06
C PHE A 122 1.65 -21.30 -37.56
N ASP A 123 0.64 -20.79 -38.27
CA ASP A 123 0.48 -21.02 -39.70
C ASP A 123 1.49 -20.21 -40.52
N VAL A 124 2.40 -20.93 -41.18
CA VAL A 124 3.44 -20.36 -42.05
C VAL A 124 3.09 -20.50 -43.53
N ASP A 125 2.05 -21.27 -43.87
CA ASP A 125 1.63 -21.53 -45.26
C ASP A 125 1.27 -20.25 -46.03
N PRO A 126 0.54 -19.27 -45.45
CA PRO A 126 0.28 -18.00 -46.13
C PRO A 126 1.55 -17.23 -46.48
N GLN A 127 2.58 -17.33 -45.66
CA GLN A 127 3.86 -16.65 -45.89
C GLN A 127 4.69 -17.34 -46.98
N ILE A 128 4.61 -18.67 -47.06
CA ILE A 128 5.21 -19.45 -48.16
C ILE A 128 4.52 -19.09 -49.48
N ILE A 129 3.18 -19.02 -49.49
CA ILE A 129 2.41 -18.62 -50.67
C ILE A 129 2.73 -17.18 -51.08
N ALA A 130 2.84 -16.25 -50.12
CA ALA A 130 3.16 -14.85 -50.42
C ALA A 130 4.52 -14.70 -51.12
N ASP A 131 5.52 -15.48 -50.71
CA ASP A 131 6.88 -15.34 -51.23
C ASP A 131 7.15 -16.22 -52.46
N LEU A 132 6.52 -17.40 -52.56
CA LEU A 132 6.74 -18.37 -53.64
C LEU A 132 5.59 -18.39 -54.68
N GLY A 133 4.52 -17.62 -54.46
CA GLY A 133 3.32 -17.56 -55.29
C GLY A 133 2.35 -18.74 -55.11
N ALA A 134 2.82 -19.89 -54.63
CA ALA A 134 2.04 -21.08 -54.31
C ALA A 134 2.79 -21.97 -53.29
N LEU A 135 2.10 -22.96 -52.72
CA LEU A 135 2.77 -23.99 -51.92
C LEU A 135 3.57 -24.93 -52.83
N PRO A 136 4.83 -25.25 -52.50
CA PRO A 136 5.59 -26.28 -53.21
C PRO A 136 4.81 -27.59 -53.33
N THR A 137 4.75 -28.15 -54.54
CA THR A 137 4.09 -29.43 -54.81
C THR A 137 4.92 -30.64 -54.39
N ASP A 138 6.24 -30.45 -54.25
CA ASP A 138 7.13 -31.44 -53.65
C ASP A 138 6.99 -31.41 -52.11
N PRO A 139 6.56 -32.52 -51.47
CA PRO A 139 6.35 -32.56 -50.02
C PRO A 139 7.64 -32.34 -49.22
N ALA A 140 8.81 -32.74 -49.73
CA ALA A 140 10.08 -32.54 -49.03
C ALA A 140 10.50 -31.06 -49.02
N LEU A 141 10.27 -30.38 -50.15
CA LEU A 141 10.53 -28.94 -50.29
C LEU A 141 9.55 -28.13 -49.41
N LEU A 142 8.27 -28.50 -49.40
CA LEU A 142 7.26 -27.85 -48.56
C LEU A 142 7.60 -27.96 -47.08
N GLU A 143 8.04 -29.12 -46.61
CA GLU A 143 8.43 -29.30 -45.21
C GLU A 143 9.67 -28.48 -44.84
N THR A 144 10.64 -28.40 -45.74
CA THR A 144 11.85 -27.57 -45.56
C THR A 144 11.49 -26.09 -45.42
N GLU A 145 10.58 -25.59 -46.25
CA GLU A 145 10.08 -24.22 -46.18
C GLU A 145 9.32 -23.96 -44.88
N ARG A 146 8.40 -24.86 -44.50
CA ARG A 146 7.64 -24.75 -43.25
C ARG A 146 8.56 -24.70 -42.04
N ARG A 147 9.55 -25.60 -41.98
CA ARG A 147 10.54 -25.65 -40.91
C ARG A 147 11.33 -24.34 -40.83
N THR A 148 11.86 -23.87 -41.96
CA THR A 148 12.64 -22.63 -42.04
C THR A 148 11.86 -21.42 -41.53
N ARG A 149 10.61 -21.27 -41.99
CA ARG A 149 9.72 -20.16 -41.60
C ARG A 149 9.32 -20.22 -40.14
N LEU A 150 9.03 -21.42 -39.63
CA LEU A 150 8.65 -21.64 -38.24
C LEU A 150 9.81 -21.31 -37.30
N VAL A 151 11.03 -21.75 -37.62
CA VAL A 151 12.24 -21.40 -36.84
C VAL A 151 12.47 -19.89 -36.85
N ALA A 152 12.37 -19.24 -38.01
CA ALA A 152 12.53 -17.78 -38.11
C ALA A 152 11.51 -17.03 -37.24
N ARG A 153 10.23 -17.47 -37.26
CA ARG A 153 9.16 -16.89 -36.44
C ARG A 153 9.38 -17.11 -34.95
N LEU A 154 9.78 -18.31 -34.52
CA LEU A 154 10.08 -18.60 -33.12
C LEU A 154 11.28 -17.77 -32.63
N ARG A 155 12.33 -17.62 -33.45
CA ARG A 155 13.49 -16.77 -33.13
C ARG A 155 13.11 -15.31 -32.94
N ALA A 156 12.21 -14.77 -33.78
CA ALA A 156 11.78 -13.37 -33.69
C ALA A 156 11.08 -13.03 -32.36
N GLY A 157 10.50 -14.03 -31.67
CA GLY A 157 9.86 -13.84 -30.37
C GLY A 157 10.77 -14.05 -29.15
N LEU A 158 12.04 -14.45 -29.34
CA LEU A 158 12.95 -14.79 -28.25
C LEU A 158 13.97 -13.68 -27.98
N HIS A 159 14.31 -13.47 -26.70
CA HIS A 159 15.37 -12.55 -26.29
C HIS A 159 16.78 -12.98 -26.73
N GLN A 160 16.98 -14.26 -27.06
CA GLN A 160 18.24 -14.82 -27.56
C GLN A 160 18.00 -15.69 -28.81
N PRO A 161 17.80 -15.08 -29.99
CA PRO A 161 17.39 -15.78 -31.21
C PRO A 161 18.40 -16.84 -31.67
N ALA A 162 19.70 -16.60 -31.47
CA ALA A 162 20.75 -17.53 -31.88
C ALA A 162 20.79 -18.83 -31.04
N ALA A 163 20.21 -18.82 -29.83
CA ALA A 163 20.18 -20.00 -28.96
C ALA A 163 19.16 -21.06 -29.43
N PHE A 164 18.14 -20.66 -30.20
CA PHE A 164 17.14 -21.58 -30.73
C PHE A 164 17.64 -22.22 -32.03
N THR A 165 18.06 -23.48 -31.93
CA THR A 165 18.61 -24.27 -33.06
C THR A 165 17.58 -25.27 -33.61
N ASP A 166 17.87 -25.89 -34.75
CA ASP A 166 17.07 -26.99 -35.30
C ASP A 166 16.84 -28.12 -34.28
N ALA A 167 17.86 -28.46 -33.49
CA ALA A 167 17.75 -29.45 -32.42
C ALA A 167 16.79 -29.03 -31.28
N HIS A 168 16.48 -27.74 -31.14
CA HIS A 168 15.43 -27.28 -30.22
C HIS A 168 14.04 -27.49 -30.82
N LEU A 169 13.88 -27.22 -32.12
CA LEU A 169 12.63 -27.51 -32.83
C LEU A 169 12.33 -29.02 -32.81
N ASP A 170 13.33 -29.88 -33.02
CA ASP A 170 13.14 -31.34 -32.99
C ASP A 170 12.68 -31.84 -31.61
N ARG A 171 13.27 -31.28 -30.53
CA ARG A 171 12.82 -31.56 -29.16
C ARG A 171 11.41 -31.07 -28.90
N LEU A 172 11.04 -29.91 -29.44
CA LEU A 172 9.68 -29.38 -29.35
C LEU A 172 8.70 -30.32 -30.07
N LEU A 173 8.98 -30.69 -31.33
CA LEU A 173 8.16 -31.62 -32.11
C LEU A 173 7.96 -32.95 -31.38
N ALA A 174 9.03 -33.54 -30.84
CA ALA A 174 8.95 -34.75 -30.03
C ALA A 174 8.11 -34.56 -28.76
N GLY A 175 8.24 -33.42 -28.08
CA GLY A 175 7.49 -33.09 -26.87
C GLY A 175 5.98 -32.95 -27.09
N VAL A 176 5.55 -32.46 -28.26
CA VAL A 176 4.12 -32.39 -28.65
C VAL A 176 3.66 -33.61 -29.46
N GLY A 177 4.53 -34.61 -29.65
CA GLY A 177 4.27 -35.82 -30.43
C GLY A 177 4.01 -35.56 -31.92
N ALA A 178 4.48 -34.44 -32.47
CA ALA A 178 4.34 -34.10 -33.88
C ALA A 178 5.45 -34.75 -34.70
N ALA A 179 5.10 -35.34 -35.85
CA ALA A 179 6.05 -36.04 -36.70
C ALA A 179 6.97 -35.08 -37.48
N ASN A 180 6.49 -33.87 -37.77
CA ASN A 180 7.21 -32.83 -38.52
C ASN A 180 6.55 -31.45 -38.31
N ALA A 181 7.13 -30.38 -38.88
CA ALA A 181 6.61 -29.02 -38.73
C ALA A 181 5.23 -28.87 -39.37
N GLY A 182 4.96 -29.52 -40.51
CA GLY A 182 3.63 -29.55 -41.11
C GLY A 182 2.54 -30.15 -40.19
N ASP A 183 2.85 -31.24 -39.49
CA ASP A 183 1.97 -31.89 -38.51
C ASP A 183 1.75 -30.99 -37.29
N LEU A 184 2.79 -30.32 -36.80
CA LEU A 184 2.66 -29.32 -35.74
C LEU A 184 1.75 -28.16 -36.17
N VAL A 185 1.97 -27.59 -37.36
CA VAL A 185 1.13 -26.51 -37.90
C VAL A 185 -0.32 -26.96 -38.04
N ALA A 186 -0.57 -28.17 -38.55
CA ALA A 186 -1.90 -28.73 -38.69
C ALA A 186 -2.60 -28.97 -37.35
N ARG A 187 -1.87 -29.42 -36.32
CA ARG A 187 -2.41 -29.63 -34.96
C ARG A 187 -2.69 -28.34 -34.21
N MET A 188 -1.87 -27.31 -34.44
CA MET A 188 -2.04 -25.99 -33.85
C MET A 188 -3.07 -25.15 -34.62
N ARG A 189 -3.39 -25.51 -35.87
CA ARG A 189 -4.43 -24.87 -36.69
C ARG A 189 -5.80 -25.09 -36.01
N GLY A 190 -6.33 -24.01 -35.44
CA GLY A 190 -7.60 -24.04 -34.69
C GLY A 190 -7.45 -24.13 -33.17
N GLN A 191 -6.24 -24.27 -32.64
CA GLN A 191 -5.99 -24.10 -31.20
C GLN A 191 -5.77 -22.60 -30.92
N THR A 192 -6.59 -22.03 -30.05
CA THR A 192 -6.39 -20.67 -29.52
C THR A 192 -5.13 -20.63 -28.66
N ALA A 193 -3.99 -20.28 -29.26
CA ALA A 193 -2.79 -19.94 -28.51
C ALA A 193 -3.05 -18.69 -27.66
N GLY A 194 -2.41 -18.60 -26.48
CA GLY A 194 -2.53 -17.44 -25.61
C GLY A 194 -2.15 -16.15 -26.35
N ALA A 195 -3.03 -15.15 -26.30
CA ALA A 195 -2.79 -13.85 -26.91
C ALA A 195 -1.90 -13.00 -26.01
N THR A 196 -0.94 -12.28 -26.60
CA THR A 196 -0.24 -11.21 -25.89
C THR A 196 -1.03 -9.93 -26.09
N VAL A 197 -1.47 -9.32 -24.99
CA VAL A 197 -2.18 -8.03 -25.00
C VAL A 197 -1.20 -6.93 -24.62
N ARG A 198 -1.06 -5.93 -25.49
CA ARG A 198 -0.29 -4.70 -25.23
C ARG A 198 -1.27 -3.53 -25.12
N LEU A 199 -1.26 -2.86 -23.96
CA LEU A 199 -2.08 -1.69 -23.68
C LEU A 199 -1.22 -0.43 -23.78
N ARG A 200 -1.73 0.60 -24.47
CA ARG A 200 -1.20 1.97 -24.39
C ARG A 200 -2.22 2.87 -23.72
N TYR A 201 -1.79 3.64 -22.73
CA TYR A 201 -2.61 4.62 -22.03
C TYR A 201 -2.32 6.01 -22.59
N ALA A 202 -3.37 6.81 -22.80
CA ALA A 202 -3.24 8.23 -23.09
C ALA A 202 -2.95 9.00 -21.79
N ASP A 203 -2.19 10.07 -21.90
CA ASP A 203 -1.99 10.99 -20.77
C ASP A 203 -3.36 11.51 -20.29
N PRO A 204 -3.66 11.41 -19.00
CA PRO A 204 -4.96 11.82 -18.47
C PRO A 204 -5.13 13.34 -18.68
N PRO A 205 -6.29 13.80 -19.17
CA PRO A 205 -6.56 15.23 -19.21
C PRO A 205 -6.53 15.76 -17.78
N ALA A 206 -5.81 16.87 -17.57
CA ALA A 206 -5.67 17.50 -16.26
C ALA A 206 -7.04 17.97 -15.74
N ALA A 207 -7.72 17.11 -14.97
CA ALA A 207 -8.95 17.45 -14.29
C ALA A 207 -8.60 18.26 -13.01
N PRO A 208 -9.35 19.33 -12.71
CA PRO A 208 -9.12 20.11 -11.50
C PRO A 208 -9.38 19.22 -10.26
N PRO A 209 -8.53 19.30 -9.22
CA PRO A 209 -8.65 18.44 -8.06
C PRO A 209 -9.90 18.82 -7.24
N THR A 210 -10.72 17.80 -6.94
CA THR A 210 -12.01 17.97 -6.26
C THR A 210 -11.92 17.62 -4.78
N PRO A 211 -12.62 18.35 -3.90
CA PRO A 211 -12.66 18.01 -2.48
C PRO A 211 -13.33 16.66 -2.27
N ARG A 212 -12.71 15.79 -1.47
CA ARG A 212 -13.16 14.45 -1.16
C ARG A 212 -12.93 14.16 0.32
N PRO A 213 -13.96 13.73 1.08
CA PRO A 213 -13.76 13.21 2.42
C PRO A 213 -13.15 11.81 2.33
N LEU A 214 -12.02 11.61 3.01
CA LEU A 214 -11.38 10.32 3.17
C LEU A 214 -11.64 9.81 4.60
N PRO A 215 -12.18 8.59 4.78
CA PRO A 215 -12.53 8.12 6.11
C PRO A 215 -11.27 7.86 6.95
N PHE A 216 -11.27 8.40 8.16
CA PHE A 216 -10.12 8.48 9.05
C PHE A 216 -10.48 7.96 10.44
N ALA A 217 -9.54 7.25 11.07
CA ALA A 217 -9.64 6.79 12.44
C ALA A 217 -8.29 7.02 13.13
N ALA A 218 -8.31 7.66 14.29
CA ALA A 218 -7.11 7.97 15.04
C ALA A 218 -7.27 7.85 16.54
N ALA A 219 -6.18 7.39 17.17
CA ALA A 219 -5.96 7.48 18.61
C ALA A 219 -5.01 8.65 18.89
N VAL A 220 -5.49 9.64 19.64
CA VAL A 220 -4.76 10.86 19.97
C VAL A 220 -4.03 10.67 21.30
N LEU A 221 -2.74 10.97 21.30
CA LEU A 221 -1.86 10.99 22.45
C LEU A 221 -1.35 12.41 22.65
N ILE A 222 -1.69 13.01 23.79
CA ILE A 222 -1.32 14.39 24.11
C ILE A 222 -0.20 14.35 25.15
N ARG A 223 0.97 14.86 24.81
CA ARG A 223 2.13 14.84 25.72
C ARG A 223 2.67 16.24 25.90
N ASP A 224 2.85 16.66 27.15
CA ASP A 224 3.54 17.89 27.50
C ASP A 224 5.07 17.69 27.45
N ARG A 225 5.85 18.74 27.68
CA ARG A 225 7.32 18.74 27.66
C ARG A 225 7.89 17.67 28.60
N GLY A 226 9.07 17.17 28.24
CA GLY A 226 9.83 16.21 29.05
C GLY A 226 9.43 14.75 28.84
N PHE A 227 8.62 14.43 27.82
CA PHE A 227 8.34 13.05 27.45
C PHE A 227 9.56 12.37 26.82
N SER A 228 9.65 11.06 27.00
CA SER A 228 10.62 10.21 26.33
C SER A 228 10.08 9.78 24.96
N LEU A 229 10.80 10.10 23.89
CA LEU A 229 10.42 9.70 22.53
C LEU A 229 10.35 8.17 22.39
N ALA A 230 11.26 7.45 23.04
CA ALA A 230 11.28 5.99 23.01
C ALA A 230 10.02 5.40 23.64
N ASP A 231 9.61 5.93 24.81
CA ASP A 231 8.42 5.47 25.50
C ASP A 231 7.16 5.82 24.71
N LEU A 232 7.11 7.03 24.12
CA LEU A 232 5.98 7.44 23.29
C LEU A 232 5.85 6.57 22.01
N LEU A 233 6.96 6.15 21.41
CA LEU A 233 6.93 5.21 20.29
C LEU A 233 6.43 3.82 20.70
N VAL A 234 6.82 3.32 21.87
CA VAL A 234 6.32 2.04 22.41
C VAL A 234 4.82 2.15 22.69
N GLU A 235 4.40 3.20 23.38
CA GLU A 235 3.01 3.47 23.68
C GLU A 235 2.16 3.56 22.41
N THR A 236 2.67 4.26 21.39
CA THR A 236 2.01 4.40 20.09
C THR A 236 1.77 3.04 19.42
N ARG A 237 2.75 2.15 19.44
CA ARG A 237 2.59 0.80 18.88
C ARG A 237 1.52 0.00 19.62
N LEU A 238 1.53 0.07 20.96
CA LEU A 238 0.52 -0.60 21.79
C LEU A 238 -0.88 -0.05 21.53
N VAL A 239 -1.03 1.27 21.44
CA VAL A 239 -2.30 1.96 21.19
C VAL A 239 -2.87 1.61 19.82
N ARG A 240 -2.04 1.62 18.77
CA ARG A 240 -2.49 1.26 17.43
C ARG A 240 -2.90 -0.20 17.34
N ALA A 241 -2.08 -1.12 17.85
CA ALA A 241 -2.42 -2.55 17.88
C ALA A 241 -3.74 -2.78 18.62
N ARG A 242 -3.93 -2.13 19.78
CA ARG A 242 -5.15 -2.27 20.56
C ARG A 242 -6.38 -1.66 19.87
N ALA A 243 -6.22 -0.53 19.20
CA ALA A 243 -7.30 0.11 18.46
C ALA A 243 -7.76 -0.73 17.26
N GLU A 244 -6.83 -1.39 16.58
CA GLU A 244 -7.12 -2.34 15.50
C GLU A 244 -7.84 -3.59 16.05
N GLU A 245 -7.38 -4.16 17.18
CA GLU A 245 -8.06 -5.29 17.83
C GLU A 245 -9.51 -4.98 18.25
N LEU A 246 -9.76 -3.74 18.68
CA LEU A 246 -11.09 -3.27 19.07
C LEU A 246 -11.97 -2.90 17.86
N GLY A 247 -11.45 -2.98 16.64
CA GLY A 247 -12.18 -2.65 15.42
C GLY A 247 -12.55 -1.17 15.31
N LEU A 248 -11.71 -0.28 15.85
CA LEU A 248 -11.96 1.17 15.86
C LEU A 248 -11.71 1.83 14.49
N GLU A 249 -11.31 1.05 13.49
CA GLU A 249 -11.19 1.50 12.11
C GLU A 249 -12.53 2.00 11.52
N THR A 250 -12.39 2.78 10.45
CA THR A 250 -13.50 3.25 9.63
C THR A 250 -13.42 2.56 8.27
N PRO A 251 -14.48 1.96 7.72
CA PRO A 251 -14.45 1.34 6.40
C PRO A 251 -13.92 2.31 5.33
N ALA A 252 -13.13 1.79 4.39
CA ALA A 252 -12.58 2.57 3.28
C ALA A 252 -13.19 2.11 1.96
N PRO A 253 -13.49 3.02 1.03
CA PRO A 253 -13.75 2.65 -0.36
C PRO A 253 -12.52 1.97 -1.00
N ASP A 254 -12.74 1.06 -1.96
CA ASP A 254 -11.68 0.27 -2.61
C ASP A 254 -10.66 1.10 -3.40
N ASP A 255 -11.06 2.31 -3.82
CA ASP A 255 -10.19 3.24 -4.55
C ASP A 255 -9.30 4.09 -3.63
N VAL A 256 -9.38 3.90 -2.31
CA VAL A 256 -8.55 4.59 -1.32
C VAL A 256 -7.43 3.68 -0.84
N ARG A 257 -6.18 4.02 -1.20
CA ARG A 257 -5.00 3.31 -0.72
C ARG A 257 -4.58 3.81 0.66
N ARG A 258 -4.84 2.99 1.68
CA ARG A 258 -4.42 3.27 3.06
C ARG A 258 -3.06 2.64 3.35
N ARG A 259 -2.21 3.37 4.08
CA ARG A 259 -1.01 2.83 4.74
C ARG A 259 -1.38 2.17 6.05
N HIS A 260 -2.23 2.82 6.83
CA HIS A 260 -2.61 2.38 8.17
C HIS A 260 -4.12 2.51 8.38
N ARG A 261 -4.74 1.54 9.05
CA ARG A 261 -6.19 1.52 9.31
C ARG A 261 -6.58 2.46 10.45
N VAL A 262 -5.72 2.51 11.47
CA VAL A 262 -5.80 3.45 12.59
C VAL A 262 -4.46 4.14 12.73
N VAL A 263 -4.48 5.48 12.77
CA VAL A 263 -3.30 6.32 12.95
C VAL A 263 -3.17 6.72 14.42
N ALA A 264 -1.95 6.78 14.95
CA ALA A 264 -1.72 7.48 16.22
C ALA A 264 -1.43 8.95 15.93
N VAL A 265 -2.05 9.87 16.66
CA VAL A 265 -1.82 11.31 16.49
C VAL A 265 -1.13 11.84 17.73
N TRP A 266 0.08 12.34 17.56
CA TRP A 266 0.80 13.03 18.62
C TRP A 266 0.44 14.50 18.61
N VAL A 267 -0.03 15.00 19.75
CA VAL A 267 -0.22 16.43 19.97
C VAL A 267 0.77 16.86 21.04
N VAL A 268 1.73 17.69 20.66
CA VAL A 268 2.84 18.13 21.53
C VAL A 268 3.01 19.65 21.48
N PRO A 269 3.66 20.26 22.48
CA PRO A 269 4.02 21.67 22.43
C PRO A 269 4.97 21.96 21.26
N VAL A 270 4.84 23.12 20.62
CA VAL A 270 5.72 23.51 19.51
C VAL A 270 7.19 23.60 19.95
N GLU A 271 7.44 23.88 21.23
CA GLU A 271 8.78 23.97 21.81
C GLU A 271 9.47 22.60 21.89
N THR A 272 8.75 21.48 21.72
CA THR A 272 9.36 20.14 21.57
C THR A 272 10.36 20.10 20.43
N PHE A 273 10.18 20.92 19.38
CA PHE A 273 11.07 21.00 18.22
C PHE A 273 12.20 22.03 18.35
N ASP A 274 12.36 22.63 19.53
CA ASP A 274 13.53 23.48 19.83
C ASP A 274 14.80 22.65 20.12
N ASP A 275 14.64 21.36 20.44
CA ASP A 275 15.77 20.43 20.63
C ASP A 275 16.51 20.18 19.30
N ASP A 276 17.83 20.36 19.32
CA ASP A 276 18.74 20.15 18.19
C ASP A 276 18.88 18.67 17.80
N GLY A 277 18.41 17.75 18.64
CA GLY A 277 18.34 16.31 18.35
C GLY A 277 17.27 15.91 17.34
N TRP A 278 16.28 16.78 17.04
CA TRP A 278 15.32 16.51 15.97
C TRP A 278 15.97 16.68 14.59
N PRO A 279 15.68 15.79 13.63
CA PRO A 279 16.21 15.92 12.28
C PRO A 279 15.69 17.20 11.59
N GLY A 280 16.58 17.87 10.87
CA GLY A 280 16.28 19.10 10.14
C GLY A 280 16.62 20.39 10.91
N GLY A 281 16.44 21.54 10.26
CA GLY A 281 16.71 22.84 10.89
C GLY A 281 18.19 23.19 11.04
N ASP A 282 19.04 22.81 10.07
CA ASP A 282 20.49 23.09 10.12
C ASP A 282 20.82 24.59 9.97
N ALA A 283 19.94 25.36 9.33
CA ALA A 283 20.14 26.77 9.02
C ALA A 283 18.87 27.61 9.25
N GLY A 284 19.06 28.92 9.41
CA GLY A 284 17.97 29.89 9.58
C GLY A 284 17.78 30.37 11.03
N THR A 285 16.76 31.20 11.22
CA THR A 285 16.30 31.68 12.53
C THR A 285 15.73 30.54 13.38
N ALA A 286 15.63 30.72 14.70
CA ALA A 286 15.06 29.71 15.60
C ALA A 286 13.68 29.21 15.14
N GLY A 287 12.80 30.12 14.69
CA GLY A 287 11.49 29.76 14.15
C GLY A 287 11.56 28.93 12.86
N GLN A 288 12.49 29.24 11.96
CA GLN A 288 12.70 28.47 10.72
C GLN A 288 13.26 27.08 11.02
N LYS A 289 14.20 26.97 11.96
CA LYS A 289 14.76 25.69 12.40
C LYS A 289 13.66 24.80 13.00
N ARG A 290 12.85 25.36 13.89
CA ARG A 290 11.70 24.68 14.50
C ARG A 290 10.71 24.18 13.45
N ALA A 291 10.32 25.03 12.51
CA ALA A 291 9.40 24.65 11.44
C ALA A 291 9.98 23.54 10.55
N ALA A 292 11.27 23.61 10.22
CA ALA A 292 11.95 22.57 9.44
C ALA A 292 12.02 21.24 10.19
N ARG A 293 12.29 21.26 11.51
CA ARG A 293 12.28 20.07 12.38
C ARG A 293 10.90 19.46 12.48
N PHE A 294 9.87 20.27 12.69
CA PHE A 294 8.47 19.82 12.72
C PHE A 294 8.08 19.13 11.41
N ALA A 295 8.35 19.74 10.26
CA ALA A 295 8.05 19.17 8.95
C ALA A 295 8.81 17.85 8.71
N ARG A 296 10.09 17.79 9.09
CA ARG A 296 10.91 16.59 8.90
C ARG A 296 10.50 15.46 9.85
N ALA A 297 10.18 15.79 11.10
CA ALA A 297 9.65 14.84 12.08
C ALA A 297 8.32 14.26 11.61
N GLY A 298 7.40 15.10 11.12
CA GLY A 298 6.13 14.65 10.57
C GLY A 298 6.28 13.64 9.44
N GLN A 299 7.13 13.94 8.44
CA GLN A 299 7.43 13.00 7.34
C GLN A 299 8.04 11.67 7.82
N TRP A 300 8.93 11.72 8.81
CA TRP A 300 9.55 10.53 9.37
C TRP A 300 8.55 9.66 10.14
N LEU A 301 7.72 10.29 10.98
CA LEU A 301 6.72 9.65 11.82
C LEU A 301 5.53 9.11 11.02
N ALA A 302 5.13 9.80 9.94
CA ALA A 302 4.03 9.40 9.07
C ALA A 302 4.23 7.98 8.49
N ARG A 303 5.47 7.62 8.14
CA ARG A 303 5.82 6.27 7.66
C ARG A 303 5.56 5.15 8.67
N SER A 304 5.45 5.50 9.95
CA SER A 304 5.13 4.58 11.05
C SER A 304 3.65 4.63 11.46
N GLY A 305 2.80 5.34 10.70
CA GLY A 305 1.39 5.55 11.02
C GLY A 305 1.18 6.52 12.17
N ILE A 306 2.06 7.52 12.28
CA ILE A 306 2.02 8.53 13.33
C ILE A 306 1.80 9.90 12.67
N GLY A 307 0.64 10.50 12.88
CA GLY A 307 0.36 11.88 12.55
C GLY A 307 0.89 12.80 13.64
N LEU A 308 1.35 14.00 13.26
CA LEU A 308 1.98 14.94 14.19
C LEU A 308 1.32 16.31 14.13
N ALA A 309 0.90 16.79 15.29
CA ALA A 309 0.37 18.14 15.50
C ALA A 309 1.16 18.86 16.60
N ALA A 310 1.43 20.15 16.38
CA ALA A 310 2.16 20.98 17.32
C ALA A 310 1.38 22.24 17.66
N LEU A 311 1.27 22.56 18.95
CA LEU A 311 0.52 23.72 19.43
C LEU A 311 1.39 24.61 20.31
N THR A 312 1.19 25.91 20.20
CA THR A 312 1.72 26.88 21.17
C THR A 312 1.00 26.71 22.51
N THR A 313 1.80 26.62 23.58
CA THR A 313 1.33 26.61 24.98
C THR A 313 0.72 27.94 25.41
#